data_AF-A0A2L0ABL0-F1
#
_entry.id   AF-A0A2L0ABL0-F1
#
_cell.length_a   1.000
_cell.length_b   1.000
_cell.length_c   1.000
_cell.angle_alpha   90.00
_cell.angle_beta   90.00
_cell.angle_gamma   90.00
#
_symmetry.space_group_name_H-M   'P 1'
#
loop_
_entity.id
_entity.type
_entity.pdbx_description
1 polymer ?
#
loop_
_entity_poly.entity_id
_entity_poly.type
_entity_poly.pdbx_seq_one_letter_code
_entity_poly.pdbx_strand_id
1 'polypeptide(L)' 'MMFTENRRDHAVRSRAYALAETGRFHAVKEIEQALVGEGWPDAGTVLQGNYVRQSLAEKLAAHSH' A
#
# COMPACT_ATOMS: atom_id res chain seq x y z
N MET A 1 3.79 -13.84 20.06
CA MET A 1 3.48 -12.43 19.73
C MET A 1 2.95 -12.45 18.30
N MET A 2 1.67 -12.13 18.08
CA MET A 2 1.02 -12.19 16.74
C MET A 2 0.07 -10.99 16.49
N PHE A 3 -0.34 -10.27 17.55
CA PHE A 3 -1.29 -9.16 17.44
C PHE A 3 -0.68 -7.85 16.96
N THR A 4 0.62 -7.66 17.15
CA THR A 4 1.35 -6.43 16.78
C THR A 4 1.66 -6.35 15.29
N GLU A 5 1.98 -7.48 14.66
CA GLU A 5 2.23 -7.58 13.22
C GLU A 5 0.95 -7.27 12.43
N ASN A 6 -0.20 -7.82 12.85
CA ASN A 6 -1.49 -7.52 12.24
C ASN A 6 -1.87 -6.04 12.30
N ARG A 7 -1.55 -5.33 13.39
CA ARG A 7 -1.82 -3.87 13.47
C ARG A 7 -0.92 -3.07 12.53
N ARG A 8 0.37 -3.41 12.45
CA ARG A 8 1.31 -2.71 11.56
C ARG A 8 0.97 -2.97 10.10
N ASP A 9 0.68 -4.22 9.73
CA ASP A 9 0.20 -4.60 8.40
C ASP A 9 -1.07 -3.82 8.02
N HIS A 10 -2.04 -3.77 8.93
CA HIS A 10 -3.28 -3.02 8.70
C HIS A 10 -3.03 -1.51 8.53
N ALA A 11 -2.14 -0.92 9.33
CA ALA A 11 -1.79 0.50 9.21
C ALA A 11 -1.13 0.81 7.86
N VAL A 12 -0.18 -0.03 7.43
CA VAL A 12 0.48 0.08 6.11
C VAL A 12 -0.54 -0.03 4.99
N ARG A 13 -1.44 -1.03 5.03
CA ARG A 13 -2.49 -1.21 4.02
C ARG A 13 -3.42 0.01 3.96
N SER A 14 -3.89 0.48 5.10
CA SER A 14 -4.75 1.66 5.18
C SER A 14 -4.07 2.89 4.58
N ARG A 15 -2.78 3.09 4.86
CA ARG A 15 -2.00 4.18 4.27
C ARG A 15 -1.81 4.02 2.76
N ALA A 16 -1.51 2.81 2.30
CA ALA A 16 -1.38 2.50 0.88
C ALA A 16 -2.67 2.79 0.09
N TYR A 17 -3.83 2.45 0.65
CA TYR A 17 -5.12 2.77 0.04
C TYR A 17 -5.36 4.28 -0.04
N ALA A 18 -5.06 5.03 1.04
CA ALA A 18 -5.16 6.48 1.02
C ALA A 18 -4.26 7.12 -0.05
N LEU A 19 -3.04 6.59 -0.23
CA LEU A 19 -2.12 7.03 -1.29
C LEU A 19 -2.69 6.72 -2.68
N ALA A 20 -3.23 5.52 -2.91
CA ALA A 20 -3.88 5.17 -4.18
C ALA A 20 -5.07 6.09 -4.50
N GLU A 21 -5.85 6.50 -3.50
CA GLU A 21 -7.00 7.42 -3.66
C GLU A 21 -6.58 8.85 -3.98
N THR A 22 -5.33 9.25 -3.71
CA THR A 22 -4.84 10.58 -4.11
C THR A 22 -4.68 10.74 -5.62
N GLY A 23 -4.64 9.63 -6.38
CA GLY A 23 -4.37 9.64 -7.82
C GLY A 23 -2.98 10.13 -8.22
N ARG A 24 -2.06 10.34 -7.26
CA ARG A 24 -0.67 10.77 -7.53
C ARG A 24 0.27 9.66 -7.96
N PHE A 25 -0.15 8.41 -7.77
CA PHE A 25 0.64 7.23 -8.04
C PHE A 25 -0.01 6.48 -9.21
N HIS A 26 0.80 5.86 -10.05
CA HIS A 26 0.34 5.05 -11.19
C HIS A 26 0.61 3.55 -10.97
N ALA A 27 1.54 3.21 -10.09
CA ALA A 27 1.90 1.85 -9.75
C ALA A 27 1.98 1.61 -8.23
N VAL A 28 1.65 0.38 -7.82
CA VAL A 28 1.82 -0.09 -6.43
C VAL A 28 3.26 0.08 -5.94
N LYS A 29 4.23 -0.03 -6.86
CA LYS A 29 5.66 0.15 -6.54
C LYS A 29 5.98 1.59 -6.11
N GLU A 30 5.31 2.59 -6.66
CA GLU A 30 5.52 3.99 -6.25
C GLU A 30 4.94 4.25 -4.87
N ILE A 31 3.78 3.64 -4.56
CA ILE A 31 3.20 3.66 -3.21
C ILE A 31 4.14 2.99 -2.21
N GLU A 32 4.73 1.85 -2.56
CA GLU A 32 5.72 1.16 -1.72
C GLU A 32 6.93 2.05 -1.42
N GLN A 33 7.50 2.71 -2.44
CA GLN A 33 8.64 3.61 -2.25
C GLN A 33 8.28 4.83 -1.38
N ALA A 34 7.08 5.40 -1.56
CA ALA A 34 6.59 6.49 -0.73
C ALA A 34 6.46 6.06 0.73
N LEU A 35 5.86 4.90 0.99
CA LEU A 35 5.71 4.34 2.34
C LEU A 35 7.06 4.05 3.00
N VAL A 36 8.01 3.49 2.26
CA VAL A 36 9.37 3.26 2.78
C VAL A 36 10.04 4.59 3.13
N GLY A 37 9.89 5.62 2.29
CA GLY A 37 10.37 6.97 2.58
C GLY A 37 9.69 7.65 3.77
N GLU A 38 8.42 7.31 4.05
CA GLU A 38 7.66 7.77 5.22
C GLU A 38 8.03 7.04 6.53
N GLY A 39 8.89 6.02 6.47
CA GLY A 39 9.32 5.24 7.64
C GLY A 39 8.57 3.92 7.84
N TRP A 40 7.96 3.37 6.79
CA TRP A 40 7.32 2.05 6.79
C TRP A 40 8.17 1.03 6.02
N PRO A 41 9.27 0.51 6.60
CA PRO A 41 10.15 -0.42 5.90
C PRO A 41 9.48 -1.75 5.54
N ASP A 42 8.48 -2.17 6.32
CA ASP A 42 7.72 -3.40 6.10
C ASP A 42 6.71 -3.29 4.93
N ALA A 43 6.57 -2.11 4.31
CA ALA A 43 5.59 -1.87 3.25
C ALA A 43 5.74 -2.84 2.08
N GLY A 44 6.97 -3.15 1.67
CA GLY A 44 7.20 -4.11 0.59
C GLY A 44 6.66 -5.51 0.92
N THR A 45 6.84 -5.99 2.14
CA THR A 45 6.34 -7.31 2.56
C THR A 45 4.82 -7.33 2.66
N VAL A 46 4.23 -6.27 3.22
CA VAL A 46 2.77 -6.13 3.39
C VAL A 46 2.06 -6.02 2.04
N LEU A 47 2.61 -5.22 1.12
CA LEU A 47 2.03 -4.97 -0.19
C LEU A 47 2.25 -6.11 -1.19
N GLN A 48 3.17 -7.03 -0.92
CA GLN A 48 3.36 -8.24 -1.73
C GLN A 48 2.20 -9.24 -1.61
N GLY A 49 1.30 -9.08 -0.65
CA GLY A 49 0.07 -9.89 -0.59
C GLY A 49 -0.76 -9.74 -1.87
N ASN A 50 -1.01 -10.85 -2.57
CA ASN A 50 -1.72 -10.88 -3.86
C ASN A 50 -3.04 -10.07 -3.85
N TYR A 51 -3.82 -10.20 -2.78
CA TYR A 51 -5.07 -9.48 -2.61
C TYR A 51 -4.87 -7.96 -2.52
N VAL A 52 -3.90 -7.50 -1.70
CA VAL A 52 -3.62 -6.07 -1.50
C VAL A 52 -3.14 -5.43 -2.80
N ARG A 53 -2.24 -6.12 -3.50
CA ARG A 53 -1.70 -5.68 -4.77
C ARG A 53 -2.81 -5.54 -5.83
N GLN A 54 -3.72 -6.51 -5.91
CA GLN A 54 -4.84 -6.45 -6.85
C GLN A 54 -5.77 -5.27 -6.52
N SER A 55 -6.21 -5.13 -5.26
CA SER A 55 -7.09 -4.02 -4.88
C SER A 55 -6.47 -2.64 -5.09
N LEU A 56 -5.16 -2.49 -4.85
CA LEU A 56 -4.45 -1.25 -5.15
C LEU A 56 -4.34 -1.01 -6.64
N ALA A 57 -4.04 -2.03 -7.45
CA ALA A 57 -3.98 -1.90 -8.90
C ALA A 57 -5.35 -1.49 -9.50
N GLU A 58 -6.45 -2.06 -8.99
CA GLU A 58 -7.81 -1.68 -9.39
C GLU A 58 -8.11 -0.21 -9.06
N LYS A 59 -7.76 0.26 -7.85
CA LYS A 59 -7.92 1.68 -7.46
C LYS A 59 -7.07 2.63 -8.29
N LEU A 60 -5.82 2.26 -8.55
CA LEU A 60 -4.91 3.07 -9.39
C LEU A 60 -5.42 3.16 -10.83
N ALA A 61 -5.91 2.05 -11.39
CA ALA A 61 -6.53 2.05 -12.71
C ALA A 61 -7.80 2.91 -12.77
N ALA A 62 -8.60 2.94 -11.71
CA ALA A 62 -9.79 3.78 -11.61
C ALA A 62 -9.48 5.29 -11.62
N HIS A 63 -8.32 5.69 -11.11
CA HIS A 63 -7.88 7.09 -11.06
C HIS A 63 -6.97 7.52 -12.23
N SER A 64 -6.62 6.60 -13.13
CA SER A 64 -5.74 6.87 -14.28
C SER A 64 -6.50 7.31 -15.55
N HIS A 65 -7.70 7.87 -15.42
CA HIS A 65 -8.54 8.39 -16.52
C HIS A 65 -8.40 9.91 -16.64
#